data_AF-A0A934HAZ7-F1
#
_entry.id   AF-A0A934HAZ7-F1
#
_cell.length_a   1.000
_cell.length_b   1.000
_cell.length_c   1.000
_cell.angle_alpha   90.00
_cell.angle_beta   90.00
_cell.angle_gamma   90.00
#
_symmetry.space_group_name_H-M   'P 1'
#
loop_
_entity.id
_entity.type
_entity.pdbx_description
1 polymer ?
#
loop_
_entity_poly.entity_id
_entity_poly.type
_entity_poly.pdbx_seq_one_letter_code
_entity_poly.pdbx_strand_id
1 'polypeptide(L)'
;YDHRSQQGMVRVFPAQLARGLKLFAGKGLDPKLWTDDGSNYFELHGGLALTFWDEATLGPGEAVSWTEYWYPIWQTGGFDYATSEAAVKLAMMSGKRVRVGAFVTAAEAATVVLSANNQEITRRQVALSPSSPLAWEVALPAEAPDSGTYLLSLIGHNGKVLAQIAKSFRW
;
A
#
# COMPACT_ATOMS: atom_id res chain seq x y z
N TYR A 1 -5.00 -2.66 -7.05
CA TYR A 1 -5.39 -3.82 -6.23
C TYR A 1 -6.70 -4.34 -6.79
N ASP A 2 -6.75 -5.61 -7.14
CA ASP A 2 -7.98 -6.28 -7.54
C ASP A 2 -8.62 -6.92 -6.30
N HIS A 3 -9.81 -6.44 -5.94
CA HIS A 3 -10.57 -6.95 -4.80
C HIS A 3 -11.21 -8.32 -5.07
N ARG A 4 -11.32 -8.78 -6.33
CA ARG A 4 -11.84 -10.11 -6.63
C ARG A 4 -10.79 -11.18 -6.36
N SER A 5 -9.58 -11.01 -6.88
CA SER A 5 -8.44 -11.90 -6.61
C SER A 5 -7.74 -11.63 -5.27
N GLN A 6 -8.03 -10.49 -4.62
CA GLN A 6 -7.37 -10.04 -3.39
C GLN A 6 -5.86 -9.88 -3.56
N GLN A 7 -5.43 -9.35 -4.71
CA GLN A 7 -4.03 -9.19 -5.08
C GLN A 7 -3.77 -7.81 -5.68
N GLY A 8 -2.53 -7.36 -5.63
CA GLY A 8 -2.10 -6.09 -6.20
C GLY A 8 -0.60 -5.95 -6.19
N MET A 9 -0.15 -4.80 -6.66
CA MET A 9 1.25 -4.41 -6.71
C MET A 9 1.41 -3.07 -5.99
N VAL A 10 2.51 -2.93 -5.27
CA VAL A 10 2.96 -1.67 -4.70
C VAL A 10 4.19 -1.19 -5.47
N ARG A 11 4.24 0.11 -5.73
CA ARG A 11 5.41 0.79 -6.27
C ARG A 11 5.78 1.94 -5.33
N VAL A 12 7.00 1.93 -4.79
CA VAL A 12 7.56 3.02 -3.97
C VAL A 12 8.75 3.61 -4.71
N PHE A 13 8.69 4.91 -4.98
CA PHE A 13 9.62 5.60 -5.86
C PHE A 13 9.80 7.06 -5.44
N PRO A 14 10.93 7.72 -5.78
CA PRO A 14 11.12 9.13 -5.50
C PRO A 14 10.30 9.98 -6.48
N ALA A 15 9.07 10.32 -6.09
CA ALA A 15 8.10 10.99 -6.96
C ALA A 15 8.53 12.38 -7.46
N GLN A 16 9.52 13.01 -6.81
CA GLN A 16 10.12 14.28 -7.24
C GLN A 16 11.05 14.11 -8.44
N LEU A 17 11.63 12.92 -8.62
CA LEU A 17 12.55 12.59 -9.70
C LEU A 17 11.87 11.69 -10.75
N ALA A 18 11.41 10.50 -10.36
CA ALA A 18 10.71 9.55 -11.22
C ALA A 18 9.21 9.87 -11.26
N ARG A 19 8.87 11.03 -11.83
CA ARG A 19 7.53 11.64 -11.77
C ARG A 19 6.45 10.88 -12.56
N GLY A 20 6.85 10.01 -13.47
CA GLY A 20 5.96 9.20 -14.29
C GLY A 20 5.22 8.14 -13.49
N LEU A 21 3.89 8.17 -13.62
CA LEU A 21 2.98 7.12 -13.16
C LEU A 21 1.92 6.92 -14.24
N LYS A 22 2.09 5.88 -15.04
CA LYS A 22 1.29 5.64 -16.25
C LYS A 22 0.69 4.23 -16.21
N LEU A 23 -0.56 4.10 -16.64
CA LEU A 23 -1.27 2.83 -16.69
C LEU A 23 -1.68 2.54 -18.12
N PHE A 24 -1.27 1.41 -18.67
CA PHE A 24 -1.84 0.87 -19.89
C PHE A 24 -2.82 -0.25 -19.52
N ALA A 25 -4.10 0.02 -19.72
CA ALA A 25 -5.19 -0.92 -19.49
C ALA A 25 -6.38 -0.47 -20.34
N GLY A 26 -7.20 -1.39 -20.82
CA GLY A 26 -8.35 -1.00 -21.63
C GLY A 26 -9.34 -2.13 -21.87
N LYS A 27 -10.60 -1.76 -22.08
CA LYS A 27 -11.61 -2.68 -22.59
C LYS A 27 -11.31 -3.00 -24.05
N GLY A 28 -11.42 -4.27 -24.43
CA GLY A 28 -11.26 -4.70 -25.82
C GLY A 28 -9.83 -5.06 -26.23
N LEU A 29 -8.88 -5.09 -25.30
CA LEU A 29 -7.61 -5.79 -25.52
C LEU A 29 -7.92 -7.28 -25.65
N ASP A 30 -7.63 -7.88 -26.81
CA ASP A 30 -7.86 -9.32 -27.03
C ASP A 30 -6.92 -10.13 -26.13
N PRO A 31 -7.41 -10.86 -25.12
CA PRO A 31 -6.58 -11.66 -24.22
C PRO A 31 -5.73 -12.68 -24.96
N LYS A 32 -6.19 -13.18 -26.12
CA LYS A 32 -5.48 -14.20 -26.90
C LYS A 32 -4.14 -13.74 -27.48
N LEU A 33 -3.94 -12.42 -27.56
CA LEU A 33 -2.68 -11.85 -28.04
C LEU A 33 -1.61 -11.80 -26.94
N TRP A 34 -2.00 -11.86 -25.66
CA TRP A 34 -1.13 -11.50 -24.53
C TRP A 34 -1.14 -12.52 -23.37
N THR A 35 -2.07 -13.47 -23.38
CA THR A 35 -2.28 -14.45 -22.30
C THR A 35 -2.64 -15.82 -22.88
N ASP A 36 -2.37 -16.88 -22.13
CA ASP A 36 -2.66 -18.28 -22.47
C ASP A 36 -3.85 -18.87 -21.67
N ASP A 37 -4.36 -18.15 -20.68
CA ASP A 37 -5.44 -18.57 -19.77
C ASP A 37 -6.73 -17.73 -19.89
N GLY A 38 -6.74 -16.74 -20.79
CA GLY A 38 -7.86 -15.82 -21.00
C GLY A 38 -7.98 -14.73 -19.93
N SER A 39 -6.97 -14.55 -19.09
CA SER A 39 -6.88 -13.42 -18.17
C SER A 39 -6.74 -12.09 -18.91
N ASN A 40 -7.06 -10.99 -18.23
CA ASN A 40 -6.72 -9.65 -18.72
C ASN A 40 -5.43 -9.19 -18.04
N TYR A 41 -4.65 -8.37 -18.72
CA TYR A 41 -3.46 -7.74 -18.14
C TYR A 41 -3.61 -6.21 -18.09
N PHE A 42 -2.76 -5.59 -17.29
CA PHE A 42 -2.49 -4.17 -17.34
C PHE A 42 -0.99 -3.96 -17.13
N GLU A 43 -0.48 -2.82 -17.57
CA GLU A 43 0.90 -2.44 -17.34
C GLU A 43 0.96 -1.18 -16.48
N LEU A 44 1.78 -1.21 -15.43
CA LEU A 44 2.12 -0.02 -14.65
C LEU A 44 3.53 0.43 -15.04
N HIS A 45 3.63 1.67 -15.49
CA HIS A 45 4.86 2.25 -16.01
C HIS A 45 5.35 3.35 -15.07
N GLY A 46 6.66 3.34 -14.82
CA GLY A 46 7.39 4.35 -14.06
C GLY A 46 8.46 5.01 -14.92
N GLY A 47 8.85 6.25 -14.60
CA GLY A 47 9.94 6.93 -15.30
C GLY A 47 10.02 8.42 -14.98
N LEU A 48 10.85 9.16 -15.70
CA LEU A 48 11.02 10.61 -15.52
C LEU A 48 9.84 11.41 -16.11
N ALA A 49 9.41 11.03 -17.32
CA ALA A 49 8.33 11.68 -18.05
C ALA A 49 6.98 11.46 -17.36
N LEU A 50 6.21 12.55 -17.17
CA LEU A 50 4.93 12.55 -16.47
C LEU A 50 3.89 11.68 -17.17
N THR A 51 3.73 11.85 -18.49
CA THR A 51 2.74 11.15 -19.30
C THR A 51 3.38 10.35 -20.43
N PHE A 52 2.56 9.64 -21.22
CA PHE A 52 3.03 8.95 -22.44
C PHE A 52 3.45 9.91 -23.55
N TRP A 53 3.13 11.20 -23.43
CA TRP A 53 3.37 12.23 -24.43
C TRP A 53 4.51 13.17 -24.08
N ASP A 54 5.07 13.04 -22.86
CA ASP A 54 6.19 13.84 -22.40
C ASP A 54 7.52 13.13 -22.69
N GLU A 55 8.53 13.93 -22.97
CA GLU A 55 9.90 13.47 -23.15
C GLU A 55 10.79 13.98 -22.01
N ALA A 56 11.84 13.22 -21.69
CA ALA A 56 12.91 13.63 -20.79
C ALA A 56 14.23 13.51 -21.55
N THR A 57 15.01 14.58 -21.58
CA THR A 57 16.28 14.65 -22.32
C THR A 57 17.44 14.69 -21.34
N LEU A 58 18.54 14.03 -21.71
CA LEU A 58 19.84 14.14 -21.05
C LEU A 58 20.83 14.76 -22.02
N GLY A 59 21.56 15.77 -21.57
CA GLY A 59 22.67 16.36 -22.31
C GLY A 59 23.91 15.47 -22.34
N PRO A 60 24.93 15.83 -23.15
CA PRO A 60 26.19 15.10 -23.18
C PRO A 60 26.85 15.02 -21.80
N GLY A 61 27.11 13.79 -21.33
CA GLY A 61 27.72 13.53 -20.02
C GLY A 61 26.77 13.60 -18.83
N GLU A 62 25.49 13.93 -19.03
CA GLU A 62 24.51 13.89 -17.95
C GLU A 62 24.05 12.47 -17.65
N ALA A 63 23.78 12.21 -16.38
CA ALA A 63 23.25 10.95 -15.90
C ALA A 63 22.16 11.21 -14.87
N VAL A 64 21.15 10.35 -14.88
CA VAL A 64 20.07 10.33 -13.91
C VAL A 64 19.88 8.91 -13.44
N SER A 65 19.76 8.72 -12.13
CA SER A 65 19.52 7.41 -11.54
C SER A 65 18.56 7.55 -10.37
N TRP A 66 17.77 6.52 -10.15
CA TRP A 66 16.92 6.40 -8.97
C TRP A 66 16.74 4.93 -8.62
N THR A 67 16.25 4.69 -7.40
CA THR A 67 15.83 3.37 -6.94
C THR A 67 14.33 3.40 -6.74
N GLU A 68 13.67 2.34 -7.18
CA GLU A 68 12.26 2.10 -6.92
C GLU A 68 12.05 0.66 -6.46
N TYR A 69 11.08 0.48 -5.56
CA TYR A 69 10.76 -0.79 -4.95
C TYR A 69 9.39 -1.24 -5.44
N TRP A 70 9.33 -2.49 -5.90
CA TRP A 70 8.13 -3.13 -6.39
C TRP A 70 7.91 -4.41 -5.61
N TYR A 71 6.72 -4.59 -5.06
CA TYR A 71 6.37 -5.81 -4.34
C TYR A 71 4.88 -6.13 -4.44
N PRO A 72 4.51 -7.42 -4.45
CA PRO A 72 3.12 -7.81 -4.43
C PRO A 72 2.50 -7.44 -3.09
N ILE A 73 1.19 -7.24 -3.10
CA ILE A 73 0.40 -7.14 -1.88
C ILE A 73 -0.87 -7.96 -2.08
N TRP A 74 -1.25 -8.75 -1.08
CA TRP A 74 -2.41 -9.63 -1.20
C TRP A 74 -3.09 -9.80 0.15
N GLN A 75 -4.39 -10.08 0.11
CA GLN A 75 -5.28 -10.31 1.26
C GLN A 75 -5.35 -9.20 2.33
N THR A 76 -4.69 -8.05 2.15
CA THR A 76 -4.79 -6.90 3.07
C THR A 76 -6.00 -5.99 2.82
N GLY A 77 -6.74 -6.23 1.74
CA GLY A 77 -7.78 -5.31 1.25
C GLY A 77 -7.24 -4.06 0.56
N GLY A 78 -6.01 -4.14 0.03
CA GLY A 78 -5.26 -3.04 -0.57
C GLY A 78 -4.28 -2.39 0.41
N PHE A 79 -3.91 -1.14 0.16
CA PHE A 79 -3.09 -0.33 1.06
C PHE A 79 -3.54 1.13 0.97
N ASP A 80 -3.24 1.91 2.01
CA ASP A 80 -3.38 3.37 2.04
C ASP A 80 -2.00 4.06 2.10
N TYR A 81 -0.99 3.37 2.60
CA TYR A 81 0.40 3.86 2.67
C TYR A 81 1.39 2.71 2.52
N ALA A 82 2.56 3.01 1.97
CA ALA A 82 3.61 2.05 1.70
C ALA A 82 5.01 2.67 1.79
N THR A 83 5.97 1.85 2.21
CA THR A 83 7.42 2.08 2.19
C THR A 83 8.08 0.94 1.42
N SER A 84 9.41 0.96 1.25
CA SER A 84 10.13 -0.18 0.66
C SER A 84 10.04 -1.47 1.50
N GLU A 85 9.63 -1.37 2.77
CA GLU A 85 9.63 -2.48 3.73
C GLU A 85 8.24 -3.01 4.05
N ALA A 86 7.22 -2.16 3.96
CA ALA A 86 5.86 -2.54 4.36
C ALA A 86 4.78 -1.70 3.69
N ALA A 87 3.56 -2.24 3.68
CA ALA A 87 2.35 -1.49 3.34
C ALA A 87 1.27 -1.68 4.41
N VAL A 88 0.48 -0.64 4.67
CA VAL A 88 -0.61 -0.66 5.64
C VAL A 88 -1.92 -0.18 5.03
N LYS A 89 -3.02 -0.78 5.47
CA LYS A 89 -4.40 -0.41 5.13
C LYS A 89 -5.13 -0.03 6.41
N LEU A 90 -5.85 1.08 6.38
CA LEU A 90 -6.78 1.47 7.43
C LEU A 90 -8.09 1.93 6.79
N ALA A 91 -9.16 1.17 6.96
CA ALA A 91 -10.46 1.48 6.36
C ALA A 91 -11.60 1.38 7.37
N MET A 92 -12.52 2.34 7.35
CA MET A 92 -13.77 2.24 8.11
C MET A 92 -14.65 1.11 7.57
N MET A 93 -15.39 0.48 8.49
CA MET A 93 -16.38 -0.54 8.23
C MET A 93 -17.65 -0.26 9.03
N SER A 94 -18.80 -0.76 8.57
CA SER A 94 -20.07 -0.59 9.29
C SER A 94 -20.02 -1.10 10.74
N GLY A 95 -20.73 -0.40 11.62
CA GLY A 95 -20.85 -0.75 13.05
C GLY A 95 -19.63 -0.40 13.89
N LYS A 96 -19.05 0.80 13.72
CA LYS A 96 -17.86 1.29 14.46
C LYS A 96 -16.71 0.28 14.47
N ARG A 97 -16.36 -0.24 13.28
CA ARG A 97 -15.24 -1.17 13.10
C ARG A 97 -14.25 -0.63 12.09
N VAL A 98 -12.98 -0.93 12.24
CA VAL A 98 -11.98 -0.63 11.22
C VAL A 98 -11.30 -1.90 10.74
N ARG A 99 -11.03 -1.96 9.43
CA ARG A 99 -10.13 -2.93 8.83
C ARG A 99 -8.71 -2.39 8.89
N VAL A 100 -7.84 -3.18 9.49
CA VAL A 100 -6.40 -3.01 9.51
C VAL A 100 -5.78 -4.09 8.62
N GLY A 101 -5.03 -3.67 7.61
CA GLY A 101 -4.21 -4.55 6.78
C GLY A 101 -2.74 -4.21 6.95
N ALA A 102 -1.87 -5.22 6.97
CA ALA A 102 -0.43 -5.01 6.98
C ALA A 102 0.29 -6.06 6.11
N PHE A 103 1.26 -5.62 5.32
CA PHE A 103 2.12 -6.45 4.48
C PHE A 103 3.57 -6.05 4.72
N VAL A 104 4.50 -7.01 4.72
CA VAL A 104 5.95 -6.79 4.86
C VAL A 104 6.69 -7.46 3.70
N THR A 105 7.78 -6.86 3.25
CA THR A 105 8.59 -7.39 2.13
C THR A 105 9.61 -8.46 2.57
N ALA A 106 9.84 -8.60 3.87
CA ALA A 106 10.64 -9.66 4.49
C ALA A 106 9.97 -10.16 5.78
N ALA A 107 10.30 -11.36 6.24
CA ALA A 107 9.76 -11.90 7.48
C ALA A 107 10.14 -11.01 8.67
N GLU A 108 9.15 -10.63 9.49
CA GLU A 108 9.29 -9.62 10.52
C GLU A 108 8.35 -9.90 11.69
N ALA A 109 8.88 -9.89 12.91
CA ALA A 109 8.05 -9.75 14.11
C ALA A 109 7.72 -8.27 14.30
N ALA A 110 6.45 -7.92 14.32
CA ALA A 110 6.01 -6.53 14.37
C ALA A 110 4.91 -6.31 15.43
N THR A 111 4.72 -5.05 15.79
CA THR A 111 3.61 -4.59 16.60
C THR A 111 2.76 -3.64 15.78
N VAL A 112 1.47 -3.96 15.66
CA VAL A 112 0.46 -3.09 15.06
C VAL A 112 -0.18 -2.28 16.17
N VAL A 113 -0.15 -0.95 16.04
CA VAL A 113 -0.77 -0.02 16.99
C VAL A 113 -1.78 0.84 16.24
N LEU A 114 -3.01 0.85 16.73
CA LEU A 114 -4.06 1.77 16.30
C LEU A 114 -4.38 2.72 17.44
N SER A 115 -4.37 4.01 17.15
CA SER A 115 -4.76 5.06 18.10
C SER A 115 -5.76 6.02 17.46
N ALA A 116 -6.58 6.68 18.28
CA ALA A 116 -7.43 7.79 17.88
C ALA A 116 -7.14 8.98 18.80
N ASN A 117 -6.96 10.18 18.23
CA ASN A 117 -6.66 11.39 18.98
C ASN A 117 -5.53 11.19 20.03
N ASN A 118 -4.47 10.48 19.65
CA ASN A 118 -3.31 10.13 20.48
C ASN A 118 -3.60 9.18 21.66
N GLN A 119 -4.77 8.56 21.73
CA GLN A 119 -5.06 7.47 22.68
C GLN A 119 -5.04 6.13 21.96
N GLU A 120 -4.29 5.17 22.51
CA GLU A 120 -4.22 3.81 21.96
C GLU A 120 -5.57 3.10 22.10
N ILE A 121 -6.11 2.65 20.96
CA ILE A 121 -7.31 1.81 20.90
C ILE A 121 -6.90 0.35 21.06
N THR A 122 -5.86 -0.05 20.33
CA THR A 122 -5.39 -1.43 20.38
C THR A 122 -3.93 -1.56 19.97
N ARG A 123 -3.31 -2.62 20.47
CA ARG A 123 -1.95 -3.04 20.19
C ARG A 123 -1.93 -4.55 20.04
N ARG A 124 -1.29 -5.02 18.98
CA ARG A 124 -1.16 -6.45 18.70
C ARG A 124 0.23 -6.78 18.18
N GLN A 125 0.90 -7.71 18.83
CA GLN A 125 2.09 -8.35 18.29
C GLN A 125 1.70 -9.37 17.22
N VAL A 126 2.44 -9.38 16.11
CA VAL A 126 2.20 -10.23 14.95
C VAL A 126 3.54 -10.69 14.37
N ALA A 127 3.59 -11.92 13.85
CA ALA A 127 4.67 -12.37 12.99
C ALA A 127 4.17 -12.31 11.55
N LEU A 128 4.81 -11.49 10.72
CA LEU A 128 4.44 -11.26 9.34
C LEU A 128 5.52 -11.80 8.41
N SER A 129 5.12 -12.17 7.20
CA SER A 129 6.04 -12.49 6.09
C SER A 129 5.34 -12.18 4.77
N PRO A 130 6.08 -12.14 3.63
CA PRO A 130 5.45 -12.00 2.32
C PRO A 130 4.40 -13.09 2.03
N SER A 131 4.52 -14.26 2.66
CA SER A 131 3.59 -15.39 2.60
C SER A 131 2.46 -15.36 3.64
N SER A 132 2.50 -14.43 4.61
CA SER A 132 1.51 -14.35 5.70
C SER A 132 1.23 -12.88 6.06
N PRO A 133 0.48 -12.15 5.22
CA PRO A 133 0.04 -10.80 5.51
C PRO A 133 -1.03 -10.78 6.61
N LEU A 134 -1.26 -9.60 7.19
CA LEU A 134 -2.31 -9.37 8.18
C LEU A 134 -3.56 -8.78 7.53
N ALA A 135 -4.71 -9.35 7.84
CA ALA A 135 -6.01 -8.72 7.75
C ALA A 135 -6.71 -8.85 9.10
N TRP A 136 -7.08 -7.73 9.70
CA TRP A 136 -7.62 -7.70 11.04
C TRP A 136 -8.75 -6.67 11.14
N GLU A 137 -9.89 -7.09 11.67
CA GLU A 137 -10.99 -6.19 11.99
C GLU A 137 -10.95 -5.84 13.48
N VAL A 138 -10.97 -4.55 13.76
CA VAL A 138 -10.91 -3.98 15.11
C VAL A 138 -12.25 -3.32 15.41
N ALA A 139 -12.94 -3.80 16.44
CA ALA A 139 -14.06 -3.07 17.00
C ALA A 139 -13.55 -1.85 17.76
N LEU A 140 -14.12 -0.68 17.46
CA LEU A 140 -13.79 0.53 18.20
C LEU A 140 -14.57 0.55 19.52
N PRO A 141 -13.93 0.94 20.64
CA PRO A 141 -14.62 1.09 21.92
C PRO A 141 -15.69 2.19 21.83
N ALA A 142 -16.67 2.18 22.74
CA ALA A 142 -17.78 3.14 22.73
C ALA A 142 -17.29 4.59 22.88
N GLU A 143 -16.20 4.75 23.60
CA GLU A 143 -15.50 6.01 23.87
C GLU A 143 -14.68 6.50 22.67
N ALA A 144 -14.48 5.68 21.64
CA ALA A 144 -13.80 6.12 20.43
C ALA A 144 -14.61 7.23 19.74
N PRO A 145 -13.94 8.31 19.31
CA PRO A 145 -14.62 9.48 18.78
C PRO A 145 -15.34 9.17 17.47
N ASP A 146 -16.58 9.67 17.33
CA ASP A 146 -17.38 9.56 16.10
C ASP A 146 -16.72 10.27 14.92
N SER A 147 -15.93 11.30 15.20
CA SER A 147 -15.01 11.90 14.23
C SER A 147 -13.66 12.16 14.85
N GLY A 148 -12.59 11.81 14.17
CA GLY A 148 -11.24 12.05 14.66
C GLY A 148 -10.16 11.53 13.73
N THR A 149 -8.92 11.79 14.11
CA THR A 149 -7.76 11.26 13.38
C THR A 149 -7.36 9.94 14.00
N TYR A 150 -7.34 8.90 13.16
CA TYR A 150 -6.88 7.57 13.51
C TYR A 150 -5.48 7.36 12.95
N LEU A 151 -4.54 6.97 13.80
CA LEU A 151 -3.16 6.69 13.42
C LEU A 151 -2.92 5.19 13.54
N LEU A 152 -2.58 4.57 12.41
CA LEU A 152 -2.14 3.18 12.32
C LEU A 152 -0.62 3.16 12.14
N SER A 153 0.08 2.45 13.03
CA SER A 153 1.53 2.23 12.95
C SER A 153 1.85 0.74 12.91
N LEU A 154 2.71 0.34 11.98
CA LEU A 154 3.37 -0.96 11.96
C LEU A 154 4.82 -0.76 12.41
N ILE A 155 5.17 -1.33 13.56
CA ILE A 155 6.45 -1.13 14.23
C ILE A 155 7.20 -2.46 14.24
N GLY A 156 8.40 -2.52 13.68
CA GLY A 156 9.24 -3.71 13.68
C GLY A 156 9.77 -4.08 15.08
N HIS A 157 10.34 -5.27 15.20
CA HIS A 157 10.84 -5.81 16.48
C HIS A 157 11.92 -4.93 17.13
N ASN A 158 12.67 -4.18 16.30
CA ASN A 158 13.70 -3.24 16.73
C ASN A 158 13.15 -1.84 17.10
N GLY A 159 11.83 -1.64 17.10
CA GLY A 159 11.17 -0.37 17.38
C GLY A 159 11.10 0.59 16.20
N LYS A 160 11.63 0.24 15.02
CA LYS A 160 11.51 1.04 13.80
C LYS A 160 10.07 1.05 13.30
N VAL A 161 9.55 2.23 12.95
CA VAL A 161 8.27 2.34 12.23
C VAL A 161 8.50 1.92 10.77
N LEU A 162 7.90 0.80 10.37
CA LEU A 162 8.01 0.26 9.01
C LEU A 162 7.05 0.95 8.05
N ALA A 163 5.84 1.26 8.53
CA ALA A 163 4.83 2.02 7.80
C ALA A 163 3.85 2.66 8.79
N GLN A 164 3.38 3.86 8.48
CA GLN A 164 2.44 4.58 9.34
C GLN A 164 1.51 5.45 8.49
N ILE A 165 0.23 5.49 8.85
CA ILE A 165 -0.76 6.34 8.18
C ILE A 165 -1.71 6.96 9.20
N ALA A 166 -1.98 8.25 9.03
CA ALA A 166 -3.04 8.96 9.71
C ALA A 166 -4.23 9.12 8.76
N LYS A 167 -5.44 8.78 9.20
CA LYS A 167 -6.68 8.99 8.44
C LYS A 167 -7.75 9.61 9.34
N SER A 168 -8.41 10.64 8.81
CA SER A 168 -9.57 11.21 9.48
C SER A 168 -10.81 10.42 9.12
N PHE A 169 -11.54 9.99 10.14
CA PHE A 169 -12.78 9.24 10.03
C PHE A 169 -13.95 10.03 10.59
N ARG A 170 -15.13 9.77 10.04
CA ARG A 170 -16.43 10.29 10.50
C ARG A 170 -17.45 9.18 10.33
N TRP A 171 -18.04 8.75 11.44
CA TRP A 171 -19.02 7.67 11.56
C TRP A 171 -20.45 8.15 11.33
#